data_AF-A0A963TJ39-F1
#
_entry.id   AF-A0A963TJ39-F1
#
_cell.length_a   1.000
_cell.length_b   1.000
_cell.length_c   1.000
_cell.angle_alpha   90.00
_cell.angle_beta   90.00
_cell.angle_gamma   90.00
#
_symmetry.space_group_name_H-M   'P 1'
#
loop_
_entity.id
_entity.type
_entity.pdbx_description
1 polymer ?
#
loop_
_entity_poly.entity_id
_entity_poly.type
_entity_poly.pdbx_seq_one_letter_code
_entity_poly.pdbx_strand_id
1 'polypeptide(L)'
;KNGITDIMNMKFPEAGLKNLTLDGHAYMGALWWYSDVAWQTLDDETKRIVFDGMNHLKTVTRAFPMRRQIEAYEAFRAEGGTIYVPTAEEKAAFQEASSGMRKWYTDKFGAEWLDKVDAAVAACSASTDAEFASANQ
;
A
#
# COMPACT_ATOMS: atom_id res chain seq x y z
N LYS A 1 -0.79 -9.71 5.45
CA LYS A 1 -1.19 -8.28 5.64
C LYS A 1 -2.38 -8.01 4.74
N ASN A 2 -3.43 -7.35 5.22
CA ASN A 2 -4.64 -7.05 4.45
C ASN A 2 -5.15 -5.65 4.85
N GLY A 3 -5.69 -4.90 3.91
CA GLY A 3 -6.43 -3.67 4.22
C GLY A 3 -7.79 -3.99 4.85
N ILE A 4 -8.38 -3.05 5.59
CA ILE A 4 -9.69 -3.27 6.23
C ILE A 4 -10.78 -3.63 5.21
N THR A 5 -10.73 -3.03 4.01
CA THR A 5 -11.67 -3.34 2.94
C THR A 5 -11.60 -4.80 2.51
N ASP A 6 -10.39 -5.39 2.47
CA ASP A 6 -10.19 -6.79 2.11
C ASP A 6 -10.65 -7.72 3.24
N ILE A 7 -10.34 -7.36 4.49
CA ILE A 7 -10.75 -8.09 5.69
C ILE A 7 -12.27 -8.25 5.74
N MET A 8 -13.00 -7.16 5.47
CA MET A 8 -14.46 -7.18 5.43
C MET A 8 -14.99 -7.94 4.22
N ASN A 9 -14.45 -7.69 3.02
CA ASN A 9 -14.87 -8.38 1.79
C ASN A 9 -14.68 -9.91 1.88
N MET A 10 -13.62 -10.35 2.54
CA MET A 10 -13.31 -11.78 2.74
C MET A 10 -14.02 -12.38 3.96
N LYS A 11 -14.88 -11.63 4.66
CA LYS A 11 -15.67 -12.10 5.82
C LYS A 11 -14.80 -12.70 6.93
N PHE A 12 -13.59 -12.18 7.13
CA PHE A 12 -12.72 -12.63 8.21
C PHE A 12 -13.32 -12.44 9.62
N PRO A 13 -14.16 -11.42 9.89
CA PRO A 13 -14.84 -11.32 11.18
C PRO A 13 -15.80 -12.49 11.47
N GLU A 14 -16.44 -13.04 10.43
CA GLU A 14 -17.29 -14.25 10.52
C GLU A 14 -16.44 -15.49 10.83
N ALA A 15 -15.21 -15.54 10.32
CA ALA A 15 -14.24 -16.60 10.58
C ALA A 15 -13.53 -16.47 11.95
N GLY A 16 -13.91 -15.50 12.79
CA GLY A 16 -13.39 -15.34 14.15
C GLY A 16 -12.30 -14.28 14.32
N LEU A 17 -11.97 -13.50 13.28
CA LEU A 17 -11.05 -12.37 13.44
C LEU A 17 -11.72 -11.26 14.25
N LYS A 18 -11.30 -11.07 15.51
CA LYS A 18 -11.88 -10.07 16.42
C LYS A 18 -10.97 -8.92 16.80
N ASN A 19 -9.68 -9.01 16.52
CA ASN A 19 -8.71 -7.98 16.90
C ASN A 19 -7.90 -7.53 15.68
N LEU A 20 -7.85 -6.21 15.46
CA LEU A 20 -7.02 -5.59 14.44
C LEU A 20 -6.03 -4.63 15.08
N THR A 21 -4.77 -4.68 14.64
CA THR A 21 -3.73 -3.73 15.02
C THR A 21 -3.35 -2.90 13.79
N LEU A 22 -3.54 -1.59 13.87
CA LEU A 22 -3.21 -0.62 12.81
C LEU A 22 -1.77 -0.09 12.96
N ASP A 23 -0.81 -1.00 12.82
CA ASP A 23 0.63 -0.71 12.97
C ASP A 23 1.27 0.00 11.75
N GLY A 24 0.65 -0.09 10.57
CA GLY A 24 1.17 0.48 9.32
C GLY A 24 2.44 -0.22 8.80
N HIS A 25 2.66 -1.49 9.13
CA HIS A 25 3.93 -2.18 8.87
C HIS A 25 4.25 -2.43 7.38
N ALA A 26 3.29 -2.21 6.46
CA ALA A 26 3.60 -2.32 5.05
C ALA A 26 2.60 -1.61 4.12
N TYR A 27 3.09 -1.26 2.93
CA TYR A 27 2.28 -0.83 1.81
C TYR A 27 1.85 -2.01 0.94
N MET A 28 0.56 -2.11 0.59
CA MET A 28 0.04 -3.09 -0.37
C MET A 28 -0.03 -2.46 -1.75
N GLY A 29 0.84 -2.90 -2.66
CA GLY A 29 0.82 -2.50 -4.06
C GLY A 29 0.15 -3.58 -4.92
N ALA A 30 -0.55 -3.16 -5.97
CA ALA A 30 -1.00 -4.01 -7.06
C ALA A 30 -0.26 -3.63 -8.34
N LEU A 31 0.11 -4.63 -9.13
CA LEU A 31 0.70 -4.45 -10.46
C LEU A 31 -0.31 -4.89 -11.50
N TRP A 32 -0.59 -4.02 -12.46
CA TRP A 32 -1.45 -4.31 -13.61
C TRP A 32 -0.57 -4.50 -14.82
N TRP A 33 -0.62 -5.70 -15.42
CA TRP A 33 0.21 -6.05 -16.57
C TRP A 33 -0.66 -6.33 -17.80
N TYR A 34 -0.10 -6.06 -18.97
CA TYR A 34 -0.64 -6.46 -20.25
C TYR A 34 0.39 -7.35 -20.95
N SER A 35 -0.08 -8.35 -21.70
CA SER A 35 0.83 -9.23 -22.46
C SER A 35 1.54 -8.44 -23.55
N ASP A 36 2.87 -8.46 -23.58
CA ASP A 36 3.64 -7.78 -24.62
C ASP A 36 3.30 -8.34 -26.01
N VAL A 37 3.18 -9.66 -26.16
CA VAL A 37 2.79 -10.29 -27.43
C VAL A 37 1.43 -9.77 -27.91
N ALA A 38 0.45 -9.66 -27.02
CA ALA A 38 -0.85 -9.09 -27.39
C ALA A 38 -0.74 -7.60 -27.70
N TRP A 39 0.08 -6.84 -26.94
CA TRP A 39 0.26 -5.41 -27.13
C TRP A 39 0.78 -5.07 -28.53
N GLN A 40 1.77 -5.83 -29.01
CA GLN A 40 2.35 -5.61 -30.33
C GLN A 40 1.34 -5.84 -31.48
N THR A 41 0.27 -6.62 -31.25
CA THR A 41 -0.79 -6.85 -32.27
C THR A 41 -1.81 -5.71 -32.37
N LEU A 42 -1.85 -4.81 -31.39
CA LEU A 42 -2.80 -3.70 -31.36
C LEU A 42 -2.35 -2.57 -32.30
N ASP A 43 -3.30 -1.95 -33.00
CA ASP A 43 -3.08 -0.67 -33.67
C ASP A 43 -2.86 0.47 -32.65
N ASP A 44 -2.35 1.61 -33.13
CA ASP A 44 -1.95 2.72 -32.26
C ASP A 44 -3.15 3.37 -31.53
N GLU A 45 -4.33 3.38 -32.15
CA GLU A 45 -5.55 3.89 -31.53
C GLU A 45 -5.99 3.00 -30.36
N THR A 46 -5.97 1.68 -30.54
CA THR A 46 -6.30 0.73 -29.49
C THR A 46 -5.24 0.72 -28.38
N LYS A 47 -3.95 0.80 -28.73
CA LYS A 47 -2.88 0.99 -27.73
C LYS A 47 -3.13 2.22 -26.88
N ARG A 48 -3.55 3.33 -27.49
CA ARG A 48 -3.84 4.56 -26.77
C ARG A 48 -5.00 4.37 -25.78
N ILE A 49 -6.08 3.73 -26.20
CA ILE A 49 -7.23 3.43 -25.33
C ILE A 49 -6.81 2.58 -24.13
N VAL A 50 -6.04 1.51 -24.36
CA VAL A 50 -5.58 0.62 -23.27
C VAL A 50 -4.65 1.37 -22.31
N PHE A 51 -3.71 2.16 -22.83
CA PHE A 51 -2.79 2.96 -22.02
C PHE A 51 -3.52 3.96 -21.11
N ASP A 52 -4.46 4.72 -21.67
CA ASP A 52 -5.25 5.69 -20.92
C ASP A 52 -6.14 4.98 -19.88
N GLY A 53 -6.75 3.86 -20.26
CA GLY A 53 -7.54 3.00 -19.37
C GLY A 53 -6.71 2.49 -18.18
N MET A 54 -5.49 2.04 -18.40
CA MET A 54 -4.59 1.60 -17.32
C MET A 54 -4.16 2.75 -16.40
N ASN A 55 -3.91 3.94 -16.96
CA ASN A 55 -3.61 5.12 -16.14
C ASN A 55 -4.79 5.55 -15.28
N HIS A 56 -6.01 5.46 -15.82
CA HIS A 56 -7.23 5.72 -15.06
C HIS A 56 -7.43 4.67 -13.97
N LEU A 57 -7.30 3.38 -14.31
CA LEU A 57 -7.38 2.26 -13.37
C LEU A 57 -6.41 2.45 -12.19
N LYS A 58 -5.14 2.75 -12.46
CA LYS A 58 -4.13 3.06 -11.44
C LYS A 58 -4.60 4.14 -10.47
N THR A 59 -5.16 5.22 -10.99
CA THR A 59 -5.61 6.35 -10.16
C THR A 59 -6.83 5.98 -9.31
N VAL A 60 -7.83 5.35 -9.91
CA VAL A 60 -9.06 4.94 -9.23
C VAL A 60 -8.77 3.91 -8.14
N THR A 61 -7.96 2.90 -8.44
CA THR A 61 -7.62 1.82 -7.50
C THR A 61 -6.79 2.29 -6.30
N ARG A 62 -6.00 3.37 -6.42
CA ARG A 62 -5.35 4.01 -5.28
C ARG A 62 -6.34 4.72 -4.35
N ALA A 63 -7.31 5.42 -4.91
CA ALA A 63 -8.29 6.19 -4.14
C ALA A 63 -9.37 5.30 -3.50
N PHE A 64 -9.68 4.16 -4.11
CA PHE A 64 -10.82 3.33 -3.71
C PHE A 64 -10.74 2.78 -2.28
N PRO A 65 -9.62 2.16 -1.81
CA PRO A 65 -9.51 1.71 -0.43
C PRO A 65 -9.59 2.87 0.56
N MET A 66 -8.97 4.02 0.24
CA MET A 66 -8.99 5.22 1.09
C MET A 66 -10.40 5.77 1.29
N ARG A 67 -11.26 5.71 0.26
CA ARG A 67 -12.65 6.16 0.34
C ARG A 67 -13.53 5.21 1.14
N ARG A 68 -13.25 3.91 1.10
CA ARG A 68 -14.09 2.86 1.72
C ARG A 68 -13.64 2.43 3.11
N GLN A 69 -12.45 2.85 3.55
CA GLN A 69 -11.90 2.38 4.81
C GLN A 69 -12.74 2.79 6.03
N ILE A 70 -13.36 3.97 6.03
CA ILE A 70 -14.16 4.46 7.17
C ILE A 70 -15.35 3.54 7.40
N GLU A 71 -16.18 3.33 6.38
CA GLU A 71 -17.33 2.42 6.43
C GLU A 71 -16.92 1.01 6.84
N ALA A 72 -15.79 0.52 6.31
CA ALA A 72 -15.28 -0.81 6.65
C ALA A 72 -14.84 -0.93 8.12
N TYR A 73 -14.22 0.11 8.69
CA TYR A 73 -13.86 0.13 10.11
C TYR A 73 -15.09 0.20 11.01
N GLU A 74 -16.11 0.97 10.64
CA GLU A 74 -17.37 1.05 11.37
C GLU A 74 -18.09 -0.30 11.38
N ALA A 75 -18.17 -0.96 10.21
CA ALA A 75 -18.75 -2.29 10.10
C ALA A 75 -17.99 -3.33 10.94
N PHE A 76 -16.66 -3.31 10.91
CA PHE A 76 -15.84 -4.22 11.72
C PHE A 76 -16.12 -4.05 13.22
N ARG A 77 -16.27 -2.81 13.71
CA ARG A 77 -16.64 -2.55 15.11
C ARG A 77 -18.06 -3.01 15.43
N ALA A 78 -19.01 -2.79 14.53
CA ALA A 78 -20.40 -3.22 14.69
C ALA A 78 -20.52 -4.76 14.80
N GLU A 79 -19.64 -5.51 14.15
CA GLU A 79 -19.54 -6.98 14.24
C GLU A 79 -18.77 -7.48 15.48
N GLY A 80 -18.50 -6.58 16.43
CA GLY A 80 -17.81 -6.87 17.69
C GLY A 80 -16.29 -6.92 17.59
N GLY A 81 -15.72 -6.38 16.51
CA GLY A 81 -14.28 -6.27 16.32
C GLY A 81 -13.66 -5.12 17.12
N THR A 82 -12.49 -5.37 17.70
CA THR A 82 -11.66 -4.38 18.40
C THR A 82 -10.53 -3.90 17.50
N ILE A 83 -10.34 -2.58 17.44
CA ILE A 83 -9.28 -1.94 16.64
C ILE A 83 -8.32 -1.24 17.59
N TYR A 84 -7.06 -1.67 17.56
CA TYR A 84 -5.96 -1.07 18.28
C TYR A 84 -5.08 -0.23 17.34
N VAL A 85 -4.69 0.96 17.77
CA VAL A 85 -3.73 1.82 17.06
C VAL A 85 -2.51 1.95 17.96
N PRO A 86 -1.38 1.30 17.60
CA PRO A 86 -0.18 1.37 18.43
C PRO A 86 0.37 2.78 18.58
N THR A 87 0.98 3.06 19.74
CA THR A 87 1.70 4.31 19.99
C THR A 87 2.97 4.40 19.13
N ALA A 88 3.61 5.57 19.13
CA ALA A 88 4.89 5.74 18.44
C ALA A 88 5.97 4.78 18.99
N GLU A 89 6.02 4.62 20.31
CA GLU A 89 6.97 3.73 20.99
C GLU A 89 6.72 2.26 20.64
N GLU A 90 5.46 1.83 20.57
CA GLU A 90 5.13 0.46 20.17
C GLU A 90 5.44 0.19 18.70
N LYS A 91 5.20 1.17 17.82
CA LYS A 91 5.63 1.08 16.41
C LYS A 91 7.13 0.96 16.28
N ALA A 92 7.90 1.72 17.08
CA ALA A 92 9.35 1.61 17.12
C ALA A 92 9.79 0.22 17.61
N ALA A 93 9.11 -0.35 18.60
CA ALA A 93 9.38 -1.72 19.06
C ALA A 93 9.13 -2.77 17.96
N PHE A 94 8.08 -2.62 17.15
CA PHE A 94 7.86 -3.49 15.98
C PHE A 94 8.98 -3.35 14.94
N GLN A 95 9.43 -2.12 14.66
CA GLN A 95 10.54 -1.87 13.73
C GLN A 95 11.82 -2.53 14.22
N GLU A 96 12.17 -2.34 15.49
CA GLU A 96 13.35 -2.92 16.12
C GLU A 96 13.32 -4.45 16.09
N ALA A 97 12.18 -5.05 16.44
CA ALA A 97 11.98 -6.50 16.36
C ALA A 97 12.16 -7.07 14.93
N SER A 98 12.05 -6.22 13.91
CA SER A 98 12.21 -6.60 12.49
C SER A 98 13.54 -6.16 11.87
N SER A 99 14.48 -5.60 12.65
CA SER A 99 15.71 -4.96 12.16
C SER A 99 16.58 -5.85 11.26
N GLY A 100 16.59 -7.16 11.49
CA GLY A 100 17.33 -8.13 10.69
C GLY A 100 16.82 -8.36 9.26
N MET A 101 15.60 -7.92 8.92
CA MET A 101 14.97 -8.24 7.63
C MET A 101 15.65 -7.58 6.43
N ARG A 102 16.15 -6.36 6.60
CA ARG A 102 16.86 -5.66 5.53
C ARG A 102 18.18 -6.36 5.21
N LYS A 103 18.96 -6.73 6.24
CA LYS A 103 20.20 -7.51 6.07
C LYS A 103 19.94 -8.86 5.40
N TRP A 104 18.94 -9.61 5.87
CA TRP A 104 18.56 -10.88 5.26
C TRP A 104 18.23 -10.72 3.77
N TYR A 105 17.50 -9.67 3.42
CA TYR A 105 17.14 -9.39 2.03
C TYR A 105 18.37 -9.09 1.18
N THR A 106 19.26 -8.19 1.64
CA THR A 106 20.47 -7.81 0.91
C THR A 106 21.44 -8.97 0.75
N ASP A 107 21.58 -9.81 1.77
CA ASP A 107 22.44 -11.00 1.71
C ASP A 107 21.93 -12.01 0.66
N LYS A 108 20.61 -12.09 0.46
CA LYS A 108 19.98 -13.07 -0.43
C LYS A 108 19.79 -12.57 -1.87
N PHE A 109 19.47 -11.30 -2.06
CA PHE A 109 19.05 -10.75 -3.34
C PHE A 109 19.91 -9.57 -3.82
N GLY A 110 20.89 -9.14 -3.01
CA GLY A 110 21.67 -7.92 -3.26
C GLY A 110 20.95 -6.65 -2.82
N ALA A 111 21.67 -5.52 -2.86
CA ALA A 111 21.19 -4.24 -2.36
C ALA A 111 20.45 -3.39 -3.41
N GLU A 112 20.61 -3.69 -4.71
CA GLU A 112 20.18 -2.80 -5.80
C GLU A 112 18.74 -2.29 -5.66
N TRP A 113 17.78 -3.19 -5.47
CA TRP A 113 16.36 -2.81 -5.36
C TRP A 113 16.04 -2.09 -4.05
N LEU A 114 16.74 -2.44 -2.97
CA LEU A 114 16.57 -1.79 -1.68
C LEU A 114 17.08 -0.35 -1.72
N ASP A 115 18.26 -0.15 -2.31
CA ASP A 115 18.87 1.16 -2.50
C ASP A 115 17.98 2.05 -3.39
N LYS A 116 17.39 1.49 -4.47
CA LYS A 116 16.44 2.21 -5.32
C LYS A 116 15.19 2.65 -4.56
N VAL A 117 14.65 1.79 -3.70
CA VAL A 117 13.48 2.13 -2.89
C VAL A 117 13.83 3.22 -1.88
N ASP A 118 14.95 3.10 -1.17
CA ASP A 118 15.36 4.11 -0.19
C ASP A 118 15.62 5.47 -0.85
N ALA A 119 16.29 5.48 -2.00
CA ALA A 119 16.51 6.71 -2.77
C ALA A 119 15.19 7.35 -3.22
N ALA A 120 14.24 6.55 -3.69
CA ALA A 120 12.91 7.04 -4.08
C ALA A 120 12.12 7.60 -2.89
N VAL A 121 12.20 6.96 -1.72
CA VAL A 121 11.59 7.46 -0.49
C VAL A 121 12.21 8.79 -0.08
N ALA A 122 13.54 8.89 -0.05
CA ALA A 122 14.23 10.12 0.31
C ALA A 122 13.86 11.30 -0.62
N ALA A 123 13.83 11.06 -1.93
CA ALA A 123 13.42 12.07 -2.91
C ALA A 123 11.96 12.50 -2.73
N CYS A 124 11.05 11.54 -2.47
CA CYS A 124 9.64 11.81 -2.22
C CYS A 124 9.44 12.65 -0.95
N SER A 125 10.07 12.27 0.16
CA SER A 125 9.99 13.00 1.43
C SER A 125 10.50 14.44 1.29
N ALA A 126 11.64 14.63 0.61
CA ALA A 126 12.17 15.97 0.36
C ALA A 126 11.20 16.84 -0.45
N SER A 127 10.52 16.26 -1.44
CA SER A 127 9.49 16.96 -2.23
C SER A 127 8.30 17.35 -1.35
N THR A 128 7.77 16.42 -0.56
CA THR A 128 6.59 16.69 0.29
C THR A 128 6.89 17.71 1.40
N ASP A 129 8.10 17.67 1.96
CA ASP A 129 8.52 18.63 2.98
C ASP A 129 8.67 20.03 2.38
N ALA A 130 9.22 20.14 1.16
CA ALA A 130 9.32 21.41 0.44
C ALA A 130 7.94 21.99 0.07
N GLU A 131 7.00 21.15 -0.38
CA GLU A 131 5.61 21.55 -0.64
C GLU A 131 4.93 22.07 0.63
N PHE A 132 5.07 21.36 1.76
CA PHE A 132 4.55 21.80 3.05
C PHE A 132 5.17 23.13 3.50
N ALA A 133 6.49 23.26 3.40
CA ALA A 133 7.18 24.50 3.76
C ALA A 133 6.73 25.69 2.90
N SER A 134 6.52 25.47 1.60
CA SER A 134 6.02 26.50 0.66
C SER A 134 4.58 26.92 0.97
N ALA A 135 3.71 25.97 1.32
CA ALA A 135 2.31 26.26 1.66
C ALA A 135 2.11 27.01 2.99
N ASN A 136 3.15 27.08 3.83
CA ASN A 136 3.12 27.74 5.14
C ASN A 136 4.02 29.00 5.21
N GLN A 137 4.48 29.49 4.06
CA GLN A 137 5.11 30.81 3.91
C GLN A 137 4.08 31.85 3.47
#